data_AF-A0A942ZWH9-F1
#
_entry.id   AF-A0A942ZWH9-F1
#
_cell.length_a   1.000
_cell.length_b   1.000
_cell.length_c   1.000
_cell.angle_alpha   90.00
_cell.angle_beta   90.00
_cell.angle_gamma   90.00
#
_symmetry.space_group_name_H-M   'P 1'
#
loop_
_entity.id
_entity.type
_entity.pdbx_description
1 polymer ?
#
loop_
_entity_poly.entity_id
_entity_poly.type
_entity_poly.pdbx_seq_one_letter_code
_entity_poly.pdbx_strand_id
1 'polypeptide(L)'
;MKTIEMEKRKKFKKLLRNLVNQNALKSTEDKDKIIKILRTLYVKNDNIVFHHFYSDIFPILTELKKEKKPIEIVGENLQYLYKYIDNSDILKQSVRKLLDHTNLEIARINYITSIDARMGMTGQELRTKYDEIRKIASEIEPKVEDLSKKANSSYSEFISILGIFSAVVLVYFGGTTILGNVLTTMNKTFILKSVAVSLIVGIIVLNIIFVFIYFLSKILGRSIASGDEEYWYSNIFIKVKEKYPIIYYVNAFFVLFLILDVMLWIMYYLNGYCDFTQFIFNYVSKGNARTKAIFALLGLLIIIDAVFIIYYISGKILKERTGNIIDLKYSVFSPLYRDTDNDCRYTFDESGNRKDFKERKDVIGYYFRKRSNEFYVKIVNFKRRLFNRYPRILWFNIVILVVIFIISVNL
;
A
#
# COMPACT_ATOMS: atom_id res chain seq x y z
N MET A 1 -82.05 19.85 13.30
CA MET A 1 -81.13 20.88 13.84
C MET A 1 -79.81 20.93 13.08
N LYS A 2 -79.07 19.81 12.91
CA LYS A 2 -77.80 19.74 12.14
C LYS A 2 -77.88 20.25 10.69
N THR A 3 -78.97 19.98 9.97
CA THR A 3 -79.14 20.37 8.55
C THR A 3 -79.23 21.89 8.34
N ILE A 4 -79.96 22.58 9.22
CA ILE A 4 -80.18 24.03 9.16
C ILE A 4 -78.89 24.79 9.48
N GLU A 5 -78.11 24.32 10.46
CA GLU A 5 -76.83 24.91 10.82
C GLU A 5 -75.81 24.78 9.68
N MET A 6 -75.72 23.59 9.04
CA MET A 6 -74.87 23.38 7.88
C MET A 6 -75.20 24.33 6.72
N GLU A 7 -76.47 24.57 6.43
CA GLU A 7 -76.89 25.53 5.41
C GLU A 7 -76.50 26.98 5.76
N LYS A 8 -76.69 27.39 7.02
CA LYS A 8 -76.24 28.70 7.50
C LYS A 8 -74.73 28.85 7.38
N ARG A 9 -73.96 27.82 7.73
CA ARG A 9 -72.49 27.81 7.58
C ARG A 9 -72.07 27.91 6.11
N LYS A 10 -72.75 27.22 5.18
CA LYS A 10 -72.49 27.36 3.73
C LYS A 10 -72.75 28.79 3.25
N LYS A 11 -73.88 29.39 3.63
CA LYS A 11 -74.22 30.78 3.29
C LYS A 11 -73.23 31.78 3.90
N PHE A 12 -72.82 31.57 5.14
CA PHE A 12 -71.80 32.36 5.82
C PHE A 12 -70.45 32.32 5.10
N LYS A 13 -69.97 31.13 4.69
CA LYS A 13 -68.74 31.00 3.89
C LYS A 13 -68.82 31.73 2.56
N LYS A 14 -69.96 31.65 1.87
CA LYS A 14 -70.20 32.39 0.62
C LYS A 14 -70.17 33.89 0.85
N LEU A 15 -70.75 34.38 1.95
CA LEU A 15 -70.69 35.78 2.33
C LEU A 15 -69.23 36.24 2.55
N LEU A 16 -68.43 35.49 3.30
CA LEU A 16 -67.01 35.82 3.52
C LEU A 16 -66.23 35.93 2.20
N ARG A 17 -66.48 35.02 1.26
CA ARG A 17 -65.85 35.10 -0.08
C ARG A 17 -66.29 36.32 -0.87
N ASN A 18 -67.55 36.77 -0.72
CA ASN A 18 -68.03 37.97 -1.40
C ASN A 18 -67.42 39.25 -0.80
N LEU A 19 -67.16 39.25 0.50
CA LEU A 19 -66.60 40.41 1.23
C LEU A 19 -65.13 40.70 0.88
N VAL A 20 -64.44 39.83 0.13
CA VAL A 20 -63.09 40.14 -0.38
C VAL A 20 -63.11 41.11 -1.57
N ASN A 21 -64.27 41.29 -2.20
CA ASN A 21 -64.40 42.17 -3.36
C ASN A 21 -64.39 43.64 -2.90
N GLN A 22 -63.46 44.44 -3.43
CA GLN A 22 -63.37 45.89 -3.19
C GLN A 22 -64.67 46.63 -3.50
N ASN A 23 -65.49 46.08 -4.39
CA ASN A 23 -66.73 46.70 -4.83
C ASN A 23 -67.95 46.22 -4.03
N ALA A 24 -67.78 45.31 -3.06
CA ALA A 24 -68.89 44.66 -2.35
C ALA A 24 -69.83 45.62 -1.61
N LEU A 25 -69.36 46.83 -1.28
CA LEU A 25 -70.08 47.82 -0.47
C LEU A 25 -70.13 49.21 -1.12
N LYS A 26 -70.00 49.30 -2.45
CA LYS A 26 -69.94 50.58 -3.19
C LYS A 26 -71.21 51.42 -3.10
N SER A 27 -72.38 50.79 -3.17
CA SER A 27 -73.68 51.48 -3.09
C SER A 27 -74.35 51.25 -1.73
N THR A 28 -75.27 52.14 -1.34
CA THR A 28 -76.14 51.95 -0.15
C THR A 28 -76.97 50.68 -0.28
N GLU A 29 -77.46 50.37 -1.49
CA GLU A 29 -78.23 49.15 -1.78
C GLU A 29 -77.41 47.88 -1.56
N ASP A 30 -76.12 47.86 -1.89
CA ASP A 30 -75.26 46.69 -1.69
C ASP A 30 -74.93 46.44 -0.21
N LYS A 31 -74.81 47.52 0.58
CA LYS A 31 -74.69 47.45 2.03
C LYS A 31 -75.95 46.84 2.65
N ASP A 32 -77.12 47.33 2.26
CA ASP A 32 -78.41 46.85 2.77
C ASP A 32 -78.66 45.39 2.37
N LYS A 33 -78.26 44.97 1.17
CA LYS A 33 -78.29 43.55 0.75
C LYS A 33 -77.45 42.67 1.66
N ILE A 34 -76.21 43.08 1.98
CA ILE A 34 -75.32 42.31 2.84
C ILE A 34 -75.82 42.29 4.30
N ILE A 35 -76.34 43.40 4.81
CA ILE A 35 -76.97 43.48 6.14
C ILE A 35 -78.20 42.59 6.22
N LYS A 36 -79.02 42.56 5.16
CA LYS A 36 -80.15 41.63 5.06
C LYS A 36 -79.68 40.17 5.11
N ILE A 37 -78.62 39.82 4.37
CA ILE A 37 -78.03 38.47 4.43
C ILE A 37 -77.54 38.15 5.86
N LEU A 38 -76.78 39.05 6.49
CA LEU A 38 -76.33 38.90 7.87
C LEU A 38 -77.50 38.75 8.84
N ARG A 39 -78.56 39.56 8.71
CA ARG A 39 -79.77 39.47 9.54
C ARG A 39 -80.46 38.12 9.38
N THR A 40 -80.59 37.60 8.16
CA THR A 40 -81.17 36.25 7.93
C THR A 40 -80.30 35.11 8.50
N LEU A 41 -78.98 35.32 8.61
CA LEU A 41 -78.08 34.34 9.20
C LEU A 41 -78.18 34.37 10.73
N TYR A 42 -78.04 35.56 11.31
CA TYR A 42 -77.84 35.78 12.74
C TYR A 42 -79.13 35.93 13.54
N VAL A 43 -80.21 36.49 12.99
CA VAL A 43 -81.42 36.87 13.74
C VAL A 43 -82.63 36.05 13.32
N LYS A 44 -83.40 35.56 14.30
CA LYS A 44 -84.73 34.97 14.11
C LYS A 44 -85.61 35.33 15.31
N ASN A 45 -86.79 35.89 15.06
CA ASN A 45 -87.73 36.36 16.10
C ASN A 45 -87.01 37.25 17.14
N ASP A 46 -86.28 38.26 16.67
CA ASP A 46 -85.47 39.20 17.46
C ASP A 46 -84.43 38.58 18.40
N ASN A 47 -84.12 37.30 18.23
CA ASN A 47 -83.07 36.61 18.97
C ASN A 47 -81.90 36.21 18.05
N ILE A 48 -80.68 36.24 18.61
CA ILE A 48 -79.49 35.76 17.92
C ILE A 48 -79.49 34.23 17.94
N VAL A 49 -79.60 33.60 16.76
CA VAL A 49 -79.75 32.15 16.60
C VAL A 49 -78.57 31.49 15.87
N PHE A 50 -77.54 32.25 15.51
CA PHE A 50 -76.35 31.73 14.84
C PHE A 50 -75.09 32.36 15.42
N HIS A 51 -74.11 31.52 15.68
CA HIS A 51 -72.76 31.92 16.06
C HIS A 51 -71.80 31.40 15.00
N HIS A 52 -71.00 32.28 14.42
CA HIS A 52 -69.98 31.88 13.46
C HIS A 52 -68.86 31.11 14.16
N PHE A 53 -68.26 30.17 13.43
CA PHE A 53 -67.16 29.35 13.93
C PHE A 53 -65.83 29.88 13.42
N TYR A 54 -64.83 29.95 14.29
CA TYR A 54 -63.44 30.25 13.91
C TYR A 54 -62.93 29.26 12.84
N SER A 55 -63.33 27.99 12.95
CA SER A 55 -63.01 26.93 11.99
C SER A 55 -63.61 27.14 10.60
N ASP A 56 -64.54 28.07 10.41
CA ASP A 56 -65.07 28.45 9.11
C ASP A 56 -64.38 29.68 8.50
N ILE A 57 -63.85 30.57 9.33
CA ILE A 57 -63.20 31.81 8.89
C ILE A 57 -61.80 31.51 8.35
N PHE A 58 -60.99 30.80 9.14
CA PHE A 58 -59.59 30.53 8.80
C PHE A 58 -59.41 29.82 7.44
N PRO A 59 -60.15 28.74 7.10
CA PRO A 59 -59.99 28.08 5.81
C PRO A 59 -60.34 28.97 4.62
N ILE A 60 -61.37 29.80 4.75
CA ILE A 60 -61.79 30.71 3.69
C ILE A 60 -60.75 31.80 3.46
N LEU A 61 -60.26 32.45 4.52
CA LEU A 61 -59.20 33.45 4.40
C LEU A 61 -57.91 32.84 3.84
N THR A 62 -57.55 31.64 4.27
CA THR A 62 -56.36 30.93 3.76
C THR A 62 -56.49 30.62 2.27
N GLU A 63 -57.66 30.18 1.81
CA GLU A 63 -57.93 29.91 0.40
C GLU A 63 -57.89 31.20 -0.44
N LEU A 64 -58.51 32.28 0.05
CA LEU A 64 -58.44 33.59 -0.59
C LEU A 64 -57.00 34.11 -0.70
N LYS A 65 -56.18 33.92 0.34
CA LYS A 65 -54.76 34.29 0.32
C LYS A 65 -53.98 33.45 -0.72
N LYS A 66 -54.26 32.15 -0.83
CA LYS A 66 -53.69 31.27 -1.89
C LYS A 66 -54.10 31.71 -3.29
N GLU A 67 -55.34 32.16 -3.46
CA GLU A 67 -55.84 32.80 -4.69
C GLU A 67 -55.24 34.20 -4.94
N LYS A 68 -54.26 34.64 -4.13
CA LYS A 68 -53.62 35.96 -4.18
C LYS A 68 -54.60 37.13 -3.99
N LYS A 69 -55.73 36.90 -3.33
CA LYS A 69 -56.69 37.96 -3.01
C LYS A 69 -56.28 38.68 -1.72
N PRO A 70 -56.50 40.00 -1.64
CA PRO A 70 -56.19 40.79 -0.45
C PRO A 70 -57.21 40.52 0.66
N ILE A 71 -56.89 39.59 1.56
CA ILE A 71 -57.78 39.17 2.66
C ILE A 71 -58.08 40.31 3.64
N GLU A 72 -57.21 41.30 3.69
CA GLU A 72 -57.34 42.51 4.50
C GLU A 72 -58.63 43.27 4.18
N ILE A 73 -59.08 43.21 2.92
CA ILE A 73 -60.32 43.84 2.43
C ILE A 73 -61.57 43.24 3.08
N VAL A 74 -61.53 41.95 3.47
CA VAL A 74 -62.62 41.34 4.23
C VAL A 74 -62.78 42.01 5.59
N GLY A 75 -61.66 42.28 6.27
CA GLY A 75 -61.64 42.99 7.55
C GLY A 75 -62.13 44.44 7.41
N GLU A 76 -61.65 45.15 6.40
CA GLU A 76 -62.08 46.52 6.08
C GLU A 76 -63.59 46.59 5.80
N ASN A 77 -64.11 45.71 4.93
CA ASN A 77 -65.53 45.67 4.59
C ASN A 77 -66.41 45.33 5.80
N LEU A 78 -65.99 44.42 6.68
CA LEU A 78 -66.68 44.15 7.95
C LEU A 78 -66.66 45.35 8.89
N GLN A 79 -65.55 46.11 8.91
CA GLN A 79 -65.45 47.34 9.71
C GLN A 79 -66.40 48.42 9.19
N TYR A 80 -66.52 48.57 7.87
CA TYR A 80 -67.49 49.48 7.26
C TYR A 80 -68.93 49.09 7.59
N LEU A 81 -69.28 47.80 7.50
CA LEU A 81 -70.60 47.30 7.88
C LEU A 81 -70.90 47.54 9.36
N TYR A 82 -69.94 47.29 10.24
CA TYR A 82 -70.08 47.53 11.68
C TYR A 82 -70.40 49.01 12.00
N LYS A 83 -69.77 49.95 11.27
CA LYS A 83 -70.03 51.40 11.43
C LYS A 83 -71.39 51.83 10.89
N TYR A 84 -71.87 51.18 9.83
CA TYR A 84 -73.14 51.53 9.17
C TYR A 84 -74.38 50.99 9.90
N ILE A 85 -74.25 49.91 10.68
CA ILE A 85 -75.35 49.36 11.48
C ILE A 85 -75.63 50.26 12.69
N ASP A 86 -76.91 50.57 12.93
CA ASP A 86 -77.36 51.39 14.06
C ASP A 86 -76.98 50.80 15.43
N ASN A 87 -76.70 51.67 16.40
CA ASN A 87 -76.29 51.25 17.75
C ASN A 87 -77.35 50.42 18.49
N SER A 88 -78.63 50.61 18.18
CA SER A 88 -79.76 49.87 18.77
C SER A 88 -79.99 48.50 18.12
N ASP A 89 -79.30 48.19 17.01
CA ASP A 89 -79.50 46.94 16.28
C ASP A 89 -78.78 45.77 16.94
N ILE A 90 -79.55 44.73 17.28
CA ILE A 90 -79.07 43.47 17.88
C ILE A 90 -78.00 42.80 17.00
N LEU A 91 -78.02 43.02 15.68
CA LEU A 91 -77.04 42.48 14.74
C LEU A 91 -75.63 43.04 14.96
N LYS A 92 -75.50 44.27 15.48
CA LYS A 92 -74.23 44.98 15.61
C LYS A 92 -73.20 44.21 16.43
N GLN A 93 -73.63 43.56 17.50
CA GLN A 93 -72.75 42.77 18.37
C GLN A 93 -72.22 41.51 17.67
N SER A 94 -73.04 40.85 16.85
CA SER A 94 -72.60 39.68 16.06
C SER A 94 -71.59 40.08 14.99
N VAL A 95 -71.80 41.23 14.32
CA VAL A 95 -70.86 41.77 13.33
C VAL A 95 -69.55 42.21 14.00
N ARG A 96 -69.59 42.79 15.21
CA ARG A 96 -68.39 43.11 16.01
C ARG A 96 -67.54 41.86 16.26
N LYS A 97 -68.16 40.77 16.72
CA LYS A 97 -67.47 39.49 16.94
C LYS A 97 -66.93 38.90 15.64
N LEU A 98 -67.65 39.04 14.53
CA LEU A 98 -67.18 38.56 13.23
C LEU A 98 -65.95 39.34 12.76
N LEU A 99 -65.98 40.67 12.88
CA LEU A 99 -64.85 41.55 12.58
C LEU A 99 -63.62 41.17 13.41
N ASP A 100 -63.78 41.04 14.73
CA ASP A 100 -62.69 40.70 15.64
C ASP A 100 -62.04 39.36 15.29
N HIS A 101 -62.84 38.31 15.08
CA HIS A 101 -62.31 37.00 14.72
C HIS A 101 -61.65 37.01 13.33
N THR A 102 -62.19 37.76 12.38
CA THR A 102 -61.63 37.88 11.03
C THR A 102 -60.27 38.57 11.07
N ASN A 103 -60.14 39.68 11.81
CA ASN A 103 -58.89 40.41 11.96
C ASN A 103 -57.81 39.58 12.66
N LEU A 104 -58.17 38.79 13.67
CA LEU A 104 -57.25 37.87 14.35
C LEU A 104 -56.69 36.83 13.37
N GLU A 105 -57.55 36.21 12.56
CA GLU A 105 -57.10 35.21 11.57
C GLU A 105 -56.30 35.84 10.43
N ILE A 106 -56.62 37.07 9.99
CA ILE A 106 -55.80 37.82 9.03
C ILE A 106 -54.38 38.04 9.60
N ALA A 107 -54.27 38.51 10.85
CA ALA A 107 -52.98 38.72 11.50
C ALA A 107 -52.17 37.42 11.62
N ARG A 108 -52.82 36.31 12.00
CA ARG A 108 -52.20 34.98 12.07
C ARG A 108 -51.68 34.52 10.71
N ILE A 109 -52.49 34.63 9.66
CA ILE A 109 -52.11 34.23 8.29
C ILE A 109 -50.90 35.04 7.82
N ASN A 110 -50.89 36.35 8.06
CA ASN A 110 -49.77 37.22 7.69
C ASN A 110 -48.50 36.89 8.49
N TYR A 111 -48.61 36.58 9.78
CA TYR A 111 -47.47 36.13 10.60
C TYR A 111 -46.86 34.83 10.07
N ILE A 112 -47.68 33.80 9.79
CA ILE A 112 -47.21 32.52 9.23
C ILE A 112 -46.55 32.73 7.87
N THR A 113 -47.17 33.53 7.00
CA THR A 113 -46.61 33.86 5.68
C THR A 113 -45.24 34.55 5.79
N SER A 114 -45.05 35.42 6.80
CA SER A 114 -43.75 36.06 7.05
C SER A 114 -42.70 35.10 7.57
N ILE A 115 -43.08 34.05 8.31
CA ILE A 115 -42.17 32.98 8.73
C ILE A 115 -41.75 32.18 7.49
N ASP A 116 -42.71 31.78 6.65
CA ASP A 116 -42.41 31.04 5.41
C ASP A 116 -41.47 31.83 4.48
N ALA A 117 -41.72 33.14 4.34
CA ALA A 117 -40.86 34.03 3.55
C ALA A 117 -39.45 34.20 4.15
N ARG A 118 -39.32 34.27 5.48
CA ARG A 118 -38.03 34.38 6.18
C ARG A 118 -37.25 33.08 6.21
N MET A 119 -37.95 31.95 6.29
CA MET A 119 -37.29 30.65 6.31
C MET A 119 -36.60 30.37 4.98
N GLY A 120 -37.08 30.92 3.86
CA GLY A 120 -36.36 31.06 2.56
C GLY A 120 -35.94 29.76 1.87
N MET A 121 -35.82 28.68 2.64
CA MET A 121 -35.50 27.33 2.25
C MET A 121 -36.84 26.62 2.09
N THR A 122 -37.20 26.38 0.84
CA THR A 122 -38.21 25.36 0.58
C THR A 122 -37.72 24.03 1.17
N GLY A 123 -38.63 23.16 1.61
CA GLY A 123 -38.25 21.82 2.09
C GLY A 123 -37.44 21.03 1.06
N GLN A 124 -37.52 21.44 -0.21
CA GLN A 124 -36.74 20.89 -1.32
C GLN A 124 -35.25 21.32 -1.27
N GLU A 125 -34.93 22.58 -1.03
CA GLU A 125 -33.53 23.05 -0.88
C GLU A 125 -32.84 22.42 0.32
N LEU A 126 -33.56 22.26 1.43
CA LEU A 126 -33.03 21.59 2.62
C LEU A 126 -32.70 20.13 2.33
N ARG A 127 -33.54 19.46 1.53
CA ARG A 127 -33.33 18.08 1.08
C ARG A 127 -32.13 17.98 0.15
N THR A 128 -31.96 18.93 -0.78
CA THR A 128 -30.79 18.98 -1.68
C THR A 128 -29.49 19.15 -0.90
N LYS A 129 -29.44 20.09 0.07
CA LYS A 129 -28.27 20.25 0.93
C LYS A 129 -27.98 19.03 1.79
N TYR A 130 -29.02 18.36 2.29
CA TYR A 130 -28.86 17.12 3.03
C TYR A 130 -28.26 16.00 2.15
N ASP A 131 -28.73 15.87 0.91
CA ASP A 131 -28.22 14.89 -0.05
C ASP A 131 -26.77 15.20 -0.45
N GLU A 132 -26.41 16.49 -0.62
CA GLU A 132 -25.02 16.92 -0.87
C GLU A 132 -24.10 16.56 0.30
N ILE A 133 -24.50 16.87 1.54
CA ILE A 133 -23.73 16.54 2.75
C ILE A 133 -23.56 15.02 2.85
N ARG A 134 -24.62 14.25 2.59
CA ARG A 134 -24.56 12.79 2.61
C ARG A 134 -23.60 12.24 1.56
N LYS A 135 -23.60 12.82 0.36
CA LYS A 135 -22.68 12.44 -0.72
C LYS A 135 -21.23 12.74 -0.33
N ILE A 136 -20.95 13.94 0.19
CA ILE A 136 -19.62 14.32 0.69
C ILE A 136 -19.16 13.37 1.79
N ALA A 137 -20.03 13.05 2.76
CA ALA A 137 -19.71 12.11 3.83
C ALA A 137 -19.34 10.72 3.28
N SER A 138 -20.11 10.22 2.31
CA SER A 138 -19.83 8.91 1.67
C SER A 138 -18.55 8.89 0.84
N GLU A 139 -18.07 10.03 0.35
CA GLU A 139 -16.80 10.15 -0.37
C GLU A 139 -15.60 10.30 0.58
N ILE A 140 -15.80 10.85 1.78
CA ILE A 140 -14.76 11.06 2.79
C ILE A 140 -14.44 9.76 3.54
N GLU A 141 -15.46 9.00 3.91
CA GLU A 141 -15.31 7.75 4.67
C GLU A 141 -14.28 6.77 4.07
N PRO A 142 -14.33 6.41 2.77
CA PRO A 142 -13.32 5.53 2.18
C PRO A 142 -11.92 6.16 2.13
N LYS A 143 -11.82 7.49 1.93
CA LYS A 143 -10.53 8.20 1.92
C LYS A 143 -9.86 8.18 3.29
N VAL A 144 -10.64 8.33 4.36
CA VAL A 144 -10.15 8.25 5.74
C VAL A 144 -9.69 6.82 6.06
N GLU A 145 -10.44 5.81 5.62
CA GLU A 145 -10.05 4.42 5.82
C GLU A 145 -8.76 4.07 5.05
N ASP A 146 -8.62 4.52 3.80
CA ASP A 146 -7.40 4.33 3.01
C ASP A 146 -6.19 5.05 3.63
N LEU A 147 -6.38 6.28 4.11
CA LEU A 147 -5.35 7.02 4.84
C LEU A 147 -4.93 6.29 6.12
N SER A 148 -5.88 5.75 6.87
CA SER A 148 -5.61 4.96 8.08
C SER A 148 -4.81 3.69 7.76
N LYS A 149 -5.20 2.95 6.71
CA LYS A 149 -4.44 1.78 6.23
C LYS A 149 -3.01 2.16 5.83
N LYS A 150 -2.84 3.26 5.09
CA LYS A 150 -1.53 3.75 4.64
C LYS A 150 -0.66 4.27 5.79
N ALA A 151 -1.27 4.85 6.82
CA ALA A 151 -0.58 5.26 8.03
C ALA A 151 -0.09 4.02 8.80
N ASN A 152 -0.94 3.02 8.98
CA ASN A 152 -0.58 1.77 9.66
C ASN A 152 0.53 1.01 8.91
N SER A 153 0.47 0.95 7.58
CA SER A 153 1.57 0.36 6.79
C SER A 153 2.87 1.14 6.97
N SER A 154 2.82 2.48 6.99
CA SER A 154 3.99 3.32 7.22
C SER A 154 4.59 3.09 8.62
N TYR A 155 3.76 2.94 9.66
CA TYR A 155 4.25 2.59 11.00
C TYR A 155 4.97 1.23 11.02
N SER A 156 4.42 0.23 10.31
CA SER A 156 5.08 -1.07 10.16
C SER A 156 6.45 -0.95 9.47
N GLU A 157 6.55 -0.12 8.43
CA GLU A 157 7.81 0.18 7.76
C GLU A 157 8.81 0.89 8.70
N PHE A 158 8.36 1.86 9.50
CA PHE A 158 9.21 2.53 10.49
C PHE A 158 9.72 1.58 11.58
N ILE A 159 8.85 0.72 12.14
CA ILE A 159 9.24 -0.32 13.10
C ILE A 159 10.29 -1.23 12.48
N SER A 160 10.11 -1.56 11.20
CA SER A 160 11.07 -2.39 10.47
C SER A 160 12.42 -1.70 10.30
N ILE A 161 12.46 -0.44 9.87
CA ILE A 161 13.69 0.36 9.77
C ILE A 161 14.41 0.43 11.12
N LEU A 162 13.66 0.67 12.20
CA LEU A 162 14.20 0.71 13.56
C LEU A 162 14.77 -0.66 13.96
N GLY A 163 14.11 -1.75 13.58
CA GLY A 163 14.59 -3.11 13.75
C GLY A 163 15.91 -3.38 13.02
N ILE A 164 16.03 -2.96 11.75
CA ILE A 164 17.29 -3.05 10.99
C ILE A 164 18.39 -2.30 11.71
N PHE A 165 18.10 -1.04 12.06
CA PHE A 165 19.08 -0.17 12.70
C PHE A 165 19.57 -0.76 14.02
N SER A 166 18.66 -1.28 14.83
CA SER A 166 18.98 -1.93 16.11
C SER A 166 19.83 -3.18 15.92
N ALA A 167 19.50 -4.03 14.94
CA ALA A 167 20.27 -5.22 14.63
C ALA A 167 21.68 -4.88 14.12
N VAL A 168 21.82 -3.90 13.22
CA VAL A 168 23.12 -3.43 12.71
C VAL A 168 23.97 -2.87 13.85
N VAL A 169 23.39 -2.06 14.73
CA VAL A 169 24.08 -1.49 15.89
C VAL A 169 24.54 -2.58 16.86
N LEU A 170 23.66 -3.55 17.19
CA LEU A 170 23.98 -4.67 18.07
C LEU A 170 25.12 -5.54 17.50
N VAL A 171 25.04 -5.88 16.22
CA VAL A 171 26.07 -6.65 15.52
C VAL A 171 27.37 -5.87 15.42
N TYR A 172 27.30 -4.55 15.18
CA TYR A 172 28.48 -3.69 15.12
C TYR A 172 29.21 -3.68 16.46
N PHE A 173 28.53 -3.28 17.54
CA PHE A 173 29.15 -3.23 18.87
C PHE A 173 29.55 -4.61 19.40
N GLY A 174 28.71 -5.63 19.19
CA GLY A 174 29.00 -6.99 19.59
C GLY A 174 30.19 -7.58 18.80
N GLY A 175 30.16 -7.43 17.48
CA GLY A 175 31.19 -7.90 16.57
C GLY A 175 32.54 -7.21 16.80
N THR A 176 32.57 -5.88 16.96
CA THR A 176 33.81 -5.14 17.25
C THR A 176 34.40 -5.52 18.60
N THR A 177 33.56 -5.74 19.61
CA THR A 177 34.01 -6.18 20.94
C THR A 177 34.62 -7.57 20.90
N ILE A 178 33.96 -8.53 20.25
CA ILE A 178 34.49 -9.88 20.10
C ILE A 178 35.79 -9.87 19.28
N LEU A 179 35.84 -9.10 18.19
CA LEU A 179 37.05 -8.95 17.38
C LEU A 179 38.22 -8.37 18.19
N GLY A 180 37.96 -7.33 18.99
CA GLY A 180 38.95 -6.74 19.89
C GLY A 180 39.48 -7.74 20.93
N ASN A 181 38.61 -8.58 21.48
CA ASN A 181 39.00 -9.64 22.41
C ASN A 181 39.85 -10.74 21.74
N VAL A 182 39.54 -11.09 20.49
CA VAL A 182 40.35 -12.06 19.71
C VAL A 182 41.74 -11.48 19.41
N LEU A 183 41.82 -10.22 18.99
CA LEU A 183 43.08 -9.54 18.69
C LEU A 183 43.98 -9.39 19.93
N THR A 184 43.40 -9.03 21.08
CA THR A 184 44.16 -8.91 22.34
C THR A 184 44.65 -10.26 22.87
N THR A 185 43.89 -11.34 22.63
CA THR A 185 44.28 -12.70 23.00
C THR A 185 45.35 -13.28 22.06
N MET A 186 45.42 -12.79 20.82
CA MET A 186 46.35 -13.27 19.78
C MET A 186 47.83 -13.17 20.19
N ASN A 187 48.21 -12.20 21.01
CA ASN A 187 49.58 -12.07 21.53
C ASN A 187 49.95 -13.12 22.59
N LYS A 188 48.96 -13.80 23.18
CA LYS A 188 49.16 -14.76 24.29
C LYS A 188 49.03 -16.22 23.85
N THR A 189 48.49 -16.47 22.66
CA THR A 189 48.19 -17.82 22.16
C THR A 189 48.83 -18.06 20.80
N PHE A 190 49.07 -19.35 20.48
CA PHE A 190 49.58 -19.74 19.17
C PHE A 190 48.68 -19.22 18.05
N ILE A 191 49.29 -18.64 17.01
CA ILE A 191 48.59 -17.87 15.98
C ILE A 191 47.48 -18.65 15.28
N LEU A 192 47.71 -19.92 14.92
CA LEU A 192 46.69 -20.76 14.27
C LEU A 192 45.47 -21.01 15.17
N LYS A 193 45.67 -21.16 16.50
CA LYS A 193 44.53 -21.28 17.43
C LYS A 193 43.68 -20.01 17.45
N SER A 194 44.31 -18.84 17.43
CA SER A 194 43.62 -17.56 17.39
C SER A 194 42.86 -17.36 16.08
N VAL A 195 43.44 -17.78 14.95
CA VAL A 195 42.80 -17.75 13.62
C VAL A 195 41.59 -18.68 13.58
N ALA A 196 41.71 -19.93 14.07
CA ALA A 196 40.58 -20.86 14.17
C ALA A 196 39.41 -20.29 14.98
N VAL A 197 39.69 -19.72 16.16
CA VAL A 197 38.66 -19.09 17.00
C VAL A 197 38.01 -17.90 16.28
N SER A 198 38.82 -17.08 15.61
CA SER A 198 38.32 -15.95 14.81
C SER A 198 37.38 -16.40 13.68
N LEU A 199 37.74 -17.46 12.96
CA LEU A 199 36.91 -18.02 11.88
C LEU A 199 35.58 -18.57 12.42
N ILE A 200 35.61 -19.30 13.54
CA ILE A 200 34.39 -19.82 14.20
C ILE A 200 33.47 -18.68 14.64
N VAL A 201 34.04 -17.66 15.30
CA VAL A 201 33.30 -16.45 15.69
C VAL A 201 32.70 -15.77 14.47
N GLY A 202 33.47 -15.62 13.39
CA GLY A 202 33.01 -15.03 12.13
C GLY A 202 31.79 -15.76 11.55
N ILE A 203 31.83 -17.09 11.53
CA ILE A 203 30.69 -17.92 11.12
C ILE A 203 29.48 -17.65 12.02
N ILE A 204 29.65 -17.64 13.34
CA ILE A 204 28.55 -17.42 14.29
C ILE A 204 27.92 -16.04 14.07
N VAL A 205 28.72 -14.98 14.03
CA VAL A 205 28.25 -13.60 13.83
C VAL A 205 27.52 -13.48 12.50
N LEU A 206 28.05 -14.05 11.41
CA LEU A 206 27.41 -14.00 10.10
C LEU A 206 26.05 -14.72 10.06
N ASN A 207 25.93 -15.86 10.75
CA ASN A 207 24.65 -16.56 10.86
C ASN A 207 23.65 -15.82 11.73
N ILE A 208 24.10 -15.16 12.81
CA ILE A 208 23.24 -14.29 13.64
C ILE A 208 22.68 -13.14 12.79
N ILE A 209 23.53 -12.47 12.00
CA ILE A 209 23.10 -11.42 11.06
C ILE A 209 22.06 -11.96 10.09
N PHE A 210 22.29 -13.13 9.51
CA PHE A 210 21.34 -13.75 8.59
C PHE A 210 19.98 -14.01 9.24
N VAL A 211 19.96 -14.56 10.46
CA VAL A 211 18.72 -14.82 11.21
C VAL A 211 17.97 -13.52 11.49
N PHE A 212 18.67 -12.45 11.87
CA PHE A 212 18.06 -11.13 12.07
C PHE A 212 17.43 -10.58 10.80
N ILE A 213 18.17 -10.59 9.68
CA ILE A 213 17.66 -10.14 8.38
C ILE A 213 16.47 -11.01 7.93
N TYR A 214 16.52 -12.32 8.17
CA TYR A 214 15.42 -13.24 7.89
C TYR A 214 14.14 -12.89 8.66
N PHE A 215 14.23 -12.70 9.99
CA PHE A 215 13.08 -12.29 10.81
C PHE A 215 12.53 -10.94 10.38
N LEU A 216 13.41 -9.98 10.11
CA LEU A 216 13.03 -8.67 9.59
C LEU A 216 12.25 -8.78 8.28
N SER A 217 12.68 -9.64 7.34
CA SER A 217 11.95 -9.83 6.08
C SER A 217 10.55 -10.41 6.29
N LYS A 218 10.39 -11.27 7.30
CA LYS A 218 9.09 -11.83 7.68
C LYS A 218 8.18 -10.77 8.27
N ILE A 219 8.70 -9.87 9.10
CA ILE A 219 7.93 -8.72 9.63
C ILE A 219 7.52 -7.79 8.48
N LEU A 220 8.42 -7.56 7.52
CA LEU A 220 8.16 -6.73 6.33
C LEU A 220 7.27 -7.39 5.27
N GLY A 221 6.93 -8.67 5.42
CA GLY A 221 6.22 -9.43 4.38
C GLY A 221 7.00 -9.56 3.07
N ARG A 222 8.33 -9.38 3.08
CA ARG A 222 9.19 -9.46 1.90
C ARG A 222 10.00 -10.75 1.93
N SER A 223 10.23 -11.37 0.78
CA SER A 223 11.13 -12.53 0.67
C SER A 223 12.57 -12.06 0.41
N ILE A 224 13.54 -12.68 1.10
CA ILE A 224 14.98 -12.55 0.79
C ILE A 224 15.45 -13.71 -0.11
N ALA A 225 14.52 -14.59 -0.49
CA ALA A 225 14.80 -15.72 -1.33
C ALA A 225 15.15 -15.25 -2.75
N SER A 226 16.19 -15.82 -3.36
CA SER A 226 16.56 -15.50 -4.73
C SER A 226 15.59 -16.05 -5.79
N GLY A 227 14.62 -16.89 -5.42
CA GLY A 227 13.63 -17.46 -6.32
C GLY A 227 12.44 -18.09 -5.57
N ASP A 228 11.30 -18.18 -6.26
CA ASP A 228 10.01 -18.63 -5.70
C ASP A 228 9.68 -20.10 -6.03
N GLU A 229 10.62 -20.85 -6.62
CA GLU A 229 10.38 -22.23 -7.05
C GLU A 229 10.27 -23.22 -5.88
N GLU A 230 9.25 -24.08 -5.90
CA GLU A 230 9.05 -25.14 -4.93
C GLU A 230 9.93 -26.37 -5.22
N TYR A 231 10.97 -26.56 -4.41
CA TYR A 231 11.84 -27.73 -4.48
C TYR A 231 11.31 -28.88 -3.61
N TRP A 232 10.51 -29.75 -4.22
CA TRP A 232 9.88 -30.91 -3.57
C TRP A 232 10.88 -32.03 -3.17
N TYR A 233 12.03 -32.14 -3.84
CA TYR A 233 13.04 -33.18 -3.56
C TYR A 233 14.47 -32.64 -3.73
N SER A 234 15.03 -32.05 -2.67
CA SER A 234 16.44 -31.66 -2.63
C SER A 234 16.97 -31.61 -1.21
N ASN A 235 18.24 -31.97 -1.02
CA ASN A 235 18.91 -31.87 0.28
C ASN A 235 18.89 -30.43 0.81
N ILE A 236 18.94 -30.29 2.14
CA ILE A 236 18.92 -28.98 2.83
C ILE A 236 19.97 -28.02 2.27
N PHE A 237 21.17 -28.51 1.95
CA PHE A 237 22.25 -27.70 1.37
C PHE A 237 21.92 -27.13 -0.01
N ILE A 238 21.21 -27.88 -0.85
CA ILE A 238 20.79 -27.42 -2.17
C ILE A 238 19.71 -26.34 -2.00
N LYS A 239 18.76 -26.55 -1.08
CA LYS A 239 17.72 -25.55 -0.78
C LYS A 239 18.33 -24.24 -0.29
N VAL A 240 19.27 -24.30 0.66
CA VAL A 240 19.94 -23.11 1.20
C VAL A 240 20.79 -22.43 0.12
N LYS A 241 21.48 -23.19 -0.73
CA LYS A 241 22.30 -22.65 -1.82
C LYS A 241 21.47 -21.88 -2.85
N GLU A 242 20.36 -22.45 -3.31
CA GLU A 242 19.52 -21.79 -4.32
C GLU A 242 18.72 -20.62 -3.71
N LYS A 243 18.25 -20.77 -2.47
CA LYS A 243 17.45 -19.73 -1.80
C LYS A 243 18.29 -18.57 -1.26
N TYR A 244 19.47 -18.86 -0.73
CA TYR A 244 20.38 -17.92 -0.05
C TYR A 244 21.85 -18.12 -0.50
N PRO A 245 22.17 -17.89 -1.80
CA PRO A 245 23.47 -18.24 -2.38
C PRO A 245 24.64 -17.53 -1.68
N ILE A 246 24.49 -16.25 -1.33
CA ILE A 246 25.54 -15.46 -0.69
C ILE A 246 25.98 -16.10 0.64
N ILE A 247 25.02 -16.44 1.50
CA ILE A 247 25.32 -17.02 2.82
C ILE A 247 25.92 -18.42 2.68
N TYR A 248 25.42 -19.22 1.74
CA TYR A 248 25.98 -20.54 1.47
C TYR A 248 27.45 -20.46 1.06
N TYR A 249 27.79 -19.62 0.07
CA TYR A 249 29.17 -19.52 -0.42
C TYR A 249 30.11 -18.88 0.60
N VAL A 250 29.66 -17.88 1.37
CA VAL A 250 30.48 -17.29 2.43
C VAL A 250 30.73 -18.29 3.57
N ASN A 251 29.73 -19.01 4.05
CA ASN A 251 29.93 -20.06 5.05
C ASN A 251 30.84 -21.19 4.52
N ALA A 252 30.67 -21.61 3.27
CA ALA A 252 31.56 -22.60 2.64
C ALA A 252 33.01 -22.10 2.56
N PHE A 253 33.21 -20.81 2.28
CA PHE A 253 34.52 -20.17 2.29
C PHE A 253 35.14 -20.18 3.69
N PHE A 254 34.41 -19.79 4.73
CA PHE A 254 34.92 -19.86 6.12
C PHE A 254 35.30 -21.29 6.53
N VAL A 255 34.48 -22.28 6.18
CA VAL A 255 34.78 -23.70 6.45
C VAL A 255 36.05 -24.15 5.72
N LEU A 256 36.24 -23.73 4.47
CA LEU A 256 37.47 -24.01 3.71
C LEU A 256 38.71 -23.44 4.40
N PHE A 257 38.64 -22.19 4.89
CA PHE A 257 39.74 -21.59 5.65
C PHE A 257 40.01 -22.30 6.97
N LEU A 258 38.96 -22.77 7.65
CA LEU A 258 39.10 -23.54 8.89
C LEU A 258 39.80 -24.88 8.61
N ILE A 259 39.45 -25.57 7.52
CA ILE A 259 40.14 -26.80 7.09
C ILE A 259 41.61 -26.52 6.79
N LEU A 260 41.91 -25.44 6.06
CA LEU A 260 43.30 -25.05 5.77
C LEU A 260 44.08 -24.74 7.04
N ASP A 261 43.48 -24.03 8.00
CA ASP A 261 44.09 -23.73 9.30
C ASP A 261 44.39 -25.02 10.09
N VAL A 262 43.45 -25.97 10.13
CA VAL A 262 43.66 -27.28 10.76
C VAL A 262 44.75 -28.08 10.03
N MET A 263 44.80 -28.06 8.71
CA MET A 263 45.86 -28.73 7.93
C MET A 263 47.24 -28.12 8.24
N LEU A 264 47.35 -26.80 8.32
CA LEU A 264 48.57 -26.11 8.72
C LEU A 264 48.98 -26.47 10.15
N TRP A 265 48.01 -26.61 11.05
CA TRP A 265 48.28 -27.01 12.43
C TRP A 265 48.78 -28.45 12.52
N ILE A 266 48.21 -29.38 11.75
CA ILE A 266 48.69 -30.76 11.64
C ILE A 266 50.10 -30.81 11.05
N MET A 267 50.36 -30.04 9.98
CA MET A 267 51.72 -29.94 9.40
C MET A 267 52.74 -29.39 10.40
N TYR A 268 52.37 -28.38 11.18
CA TYR A 268 53.21 -27.82 12.24
C TYR A 268 53.52 -28.86 13.33
N TYR A 269 52.53 -29.66 13.72
CA TYR A 269 52.69 -30.74 14.69
C TYR A 269 53.61 -31.86 14.18
N LEU A 270 53.44 -32.28 12.91
CA LEU A 270 54.24 -33.33 12.29
C LEU A 270 55.70 -32.92 12.02
N ASN A 271 55.96 -31.65 11.74
CA ASN A 271 57.31 -31.12 11.47
C ASN A 271 58.08 -30.66 12.74
N GLY A 272 57.63 -31.05 13.94
CA GLY A 272 58.41 -30.85 15.17
C GLY A 272 58.53 -29.39 15.61
N TYR A 273 57.43 -28.63 15.61
CA TYR A 273 57.34 -27.26 16.16
C TYR A 273 58.22 -26.21 15.48
N CYS A 274 58.62 -26.41 14.22
CA CYS A 274 59.19 -25.32 13.44
C CYS A 274 58.07 -24.35 13.04
N ASP A 275 58.13 -23.11 13.54
CA ASP A 275 57.23 -22.04 13.12
C ASP A 275 57.25 -21.96 11.58
N PHE A 276 56.09 -21.99 10.91
CA PHE A 276 56.04 -22.13 9.44
C PHE A 276 56.84 -21.04 8.73
N THR A 277 56.82 -19.83 9.29
CA THR A 277 57.65 -18.69 8.85
C THR A 277 59.13 -18.97 9.03
N GLN A 278 59.57 -19.52 10.18
CA GLN A 278 60.96 -19.93 10.40
C GLN A 278 61.36 -21.15 9.56
N PHE A 279 60.44 -22.08 9.27
CA PHE A 279 60.70 -23.21 8.39
C PHE A 279 60.96 -22.73 6.95
N ILE A 280 60.07 -21.90 6.40
CA ILE A 280 60.26 -21.28 5.08
C ILE A 280 61.53 -20.42 5.09
N PHE A 281 61.74 -19.60 6.11
CA PHE A 281 62.93 -18.76 6.21
C PHE A 281 64.22 -19.58 6.32
N ASN A 282 64.26 -20.66 7.11
CA ASN A 282 65.40 -21.54 7.21
C ASN A 282 65.64 -22.32 5.91
N TYR A 283 64.59 -22.79 5.25
CA TYR A 283 64.67 -23.51 3.98
C TYR A 283 65.16 -22.59 2.83
N VAL A 284 64.70 -21.34 2.82
CA VAL A 284 65.15 -20.31 1.86
C VAL A 284 66.57 -19.82 2.18
N SER A 285 66.90 -19.56 3.45
CA SER A 285 68.19 -18.97 3.84
C SER A 285 69.35 -19.97 3.77
N LYS A 286 69.14 -21.22 4.23
CA LYS A 286 70.11 -22.33 4.15
C LYS A 286 70.12 -23.03 2.79
N GLY A 287 69.13 -22.77 1.94
CA GLY A 287 69.05 -23.37 0.63
C GLY A 287 70.08 -22.82 -0.36
N ASN A 288 70.47 -23.65 -1.34
CA ASN A 288 71.38 -23.28 -2.42
C ASN A 288 70.83 -22.12 -3.25
N ALA A 289 71.69 -21.43 -4.03
CA ALA A 289 71.27 -20.32 -4.90
C ALA A 289 70.05 -20.67 -5.80
N ARG A 290 69.90 -21.94 -6.17
CA ARG A 290 68.77 -22.46 -6.94
C ARG A 290 67.44 -22.45 -6.17
N THR A 291 67.42 -22.84 -4.89
CA THR A 291 66.17 -22.81 -4.10
C THR A 291 65.73 -21.37 -3.84
N LYS A 292 66.67 -20.45 -3.59
CA LYS A 292 66.41 -19.01 -3.50
C LYS A 292 65.79 -18.47 -4.80
N ALA A 293 66.29 -18.90 -5.95
CA ALA A 293 65.73 -18.53 -7.25
C ALA A 293 64.28 -19.05 -7.46
N ILE A 294 63.98 -20.29 -7.05
CA ILE A 294 62.62 -20.85 -7.11
C ILE A 294 61.64 -20.01 -6.29
N PHE A 295 61.97 -19.69 -5.03
CA PHE A 295 61.10 -18.88 -4.17
C PHE A 295 60.93 -17.44 -4.67
N ALA A 296 61.98 -16.83 -5.24
CA ALA A 296 61.88 -15.53 -5.88
C ALA A 296 60.95 -15.53 -7.09
N LEU A 297 61.01 -16.58 -7.93
CA LEU A 297 60.12 -16.74 -9.09
C LEU A 297 58.66 -16.99 -8.67
N LEU A 298 58.43 -17.77 -7.61
CA LEU A 298 57.09 -17.97 -7.04
C LEU A 298 56.51 -16.66 -6.49
N GLY A 299 57.31 -15.87 -5.77
CA GLY A 299 56.91 -14.55 -5.29
C GLY A 299 56.56 -13.59 -6.43
N LEU A 300 57.38 -13.58 -7.49
CA LEU A 300 57.12 -12.79 -8.69
C LEU A 300 55.82 -13.19 -9.39
N LEU A 301 55.50 -14.48 -9.46
CA LEU A 301 54.25 -15.00 -10.01
C LEU A 301 53.03 -14.50 -9.22
N ILE A 302 53.10 -14.54 -7.88
CA ILE A 302 52.03 -14.01 -7.00
C ILE A 302 51.79 -12.52 -7.23
N ILE A 303 52.86 -11.72 -7.36
CA ILE A 303 52.75 -10.27 -7.59
C ILE A 303 52.07 -9.99 -8.94
N ILE A 304 52.44 -10.71 -10.00
CA ILE A 304 51.87 -10.53 -11.34
C ILE A 304 50.38 -10.88 -11.34
N ASP A 305 50.01 -11.98 -10.70
CA ASP A 305 48.61 -12.39 -10.57
C ASP A 305 47.80 -11.35 -9.77
N ALA A 306 48.37 -10.78 -8.71
CA ALA A 306 47.74 -9.70 -7.95
C ALA A 306 47.53 -8.42 -8.79
N VAL A 307 48.54 -8.01 -9.57
CA VAL A 307 48.43 -6.87 -10.49
C VAL A 307 47.37 -7.13 -11.57
N PHE A 308 47.32 -8.35 -12.10
CA PHE A 308 46.29 -8.73 -13.07
C PHE A 308 44.88 -8.70 -12.47
N ILE A 309 44.69 -9.18 -11.25
CA ILE A 309 43.41 -9.12 -10.54
C ILE A 309 42.97 -7.65 -10.37
N ILE A 310 43.88 -6.77 -9.97
CA ILE A 310 43.61 -5.34 -9.84
C ILE A 310 43.21 -4.74 -11.19
N TYR A 311 44.00 -4.99 -12.25
CA TYR A 311 43.67 -4.54 -13.61
C TYR A 311 42.28 -5.04 -14.08
N TYR A 312 41.99 -6.31 -13.84
CA TYR A 312 40.71 -6.93 -14.20
C TYR A 312 39.52 -6.30 -13.46
N ILE A 313 39.65 -6.10 -12.15
CA ILE A 313 38.61 -5.47 -11.32
C ILE A 313 38.41 -4.01 -11.75
N SER A 314 39.49 -3.25 -11.94
CA SER A 314 39.44 -1.85 -12.38
C SER A 314 38.71 -1.71 -13.73
N GLY A 315 39.02 -2.55 -14.71
CA GLY A 315 38.32 -2.52 -15.99
C GLY A 315 36.83 -2.86 -15.88
N LYS A 316 36.44 -3.75 -14.95
CA LYS A 316 35.03 -4.07 -14.71
C LYS A 316 34.27 -2.91 -14.05
N ILE A 317 34.92 -2.17 -13.16
CA ILE A 317 34.35 -0.97 -12.50
C ILE A 317 34.22 0.17 -13.52
N LEU A 318 35.24 0.39 -14.35
CA LEU A 318 35.29 1.45 -15.36
C LEU A 318 34.48 1.13 -16.64
N LYS A 319 33.88 -0.07 -16.72
CA LYS A 319 33.18 -0.60 -17.90
C LYS A 319 34.02 -0.59 -19.18
N GLU A 320 35.34 -0.60 -19.04
CA GLU A 320 36.26 -0.70 -20.17
C GLU A 320 36.42 -2.16 -20.59
N ARG A 321 36.67 -2.38 -21.88
CA ARG A 321 36.88 -3.74 -22.41
C ARG A 321 38.25 -4.25 -21.96
N THR A 322 38.25 -5.29 -21.14
CA THR A 322 39.46 -6.00 -20.72
C THR A 322 39.69 -7.27 -21.54
N GLY A 323 40.88 -7.35 -22.15
CA GLY A 323 41.34 -8.48 -22.94
C GLY A 323 40.75 -8.58 -24.35
N ASN A 324 40.99 -9.71 -25.00
CA ASN A 324 40.51 -9.97 -26.36
C ASN A 324 39.03 -10.37 -26.39
N ILE A 325 38.36 -10.08 -27.52
CA ILE A 325 36.99 -10.54 -27.77
C ILE A 325 37.02 -12.06 -27.95
N ILE A 326 36.10 -12.75 -27.26
CA ILE A 326 35.95 -14.20 -27.34
C ILE A 326 34.49 -14.58 -27.60
N ASP A 327 34.28 -15.53 -28.51
CA ASP A 327 32.96 -16.11 -28.71
C ASP A 327 32.70 -17.15 -27.63
N LEU A 328 31.62 -16.96 -26.87
CA LEU A 328 31.17 -17.93 -25.88
C LEU A 328 30.08 -18.81 -26.48
N LYS A 329 30.15 -20.11 -26.18
CA LYS A 329 29.03 -21.03 -26.46
C LYS A 329 27.97 -20.85 -25.39
N TYR A 330 26.70 -20.84 -25.78
CA TYR A 330 25.58 -20.79 -24.85
C TYR A 330 24.78 -22.09 -24.98
N SER A 331 24.39 -22.65 -23.84
CA SER A 331 23.44 -23.77 -23.78
C SER A 331 22.06 -23.20 -23.48
N VAL A 332 21.09 -23.44 -24.35
CA VAL A 332 19.72 -22.99 -24.13
C VAL A 332 19.00 -23.99 -23.23
N PHE A 333 18.54 -23.53 -22.06
CA PHE A 333 17.69 -24.34 -21.21
C PHE A 333 16.26 -24.30 -21.76
N SER A 334 15.71 -25.46 -22.09
CA SER A 334 14.34 -25.59 -22.57
C SER A 334 13.49 -26.00 -21.38
N PRO A 335 12.48 -25.21 -20.98
CA PRO A 335 11.56 -25.60 -19.93
C PRO A 335 10.83 -26.91 -20.28
N LEU A 336 10.42 -27.62 -19.24
CA LEU A 336 9.66 -28.86 -19.37
C LEU A 336 8.18 -28.54 -19.14
N TYR A 337 7.35 -28.89 -20.11
CA TYR A 337 5.91 -28.67 -20.05
C TYR A 337 5.22 -29.98 -19.74
N ARG A 338 4.07 -29.90 -19.05
CA ARG A 338 3.20 -31.05 -18.80
C ARG A 338 2.01 -30.94 -19.75
N ASP A 339 1.76 -31.99 -20.50
CA ASP A 339 0.54 -32.16 -21.28
C ASP A 339 -0.51 -32.79 -20.35
N THR A 340 -1.60 -32.08 -20.06
CA THR A 340 -2.66 -32.55 -19.15
C THR A 340 -3.51 -33.64 -19.77
N ASP A 341 -3.56 -33.73 -21.11
CA ASP A 341 -4.48 -34.61 -21.82
C ASP A 341 -3.86 -36.00 -22.02
N ASN A 342 -2.53 -36.07 -22.14
CA ASN A 342 -1.79 -37.29 -22.45
C ASN A 342 -0.93 -37.83 -21.29
N ASP A 343 -1.01 -37.20 -20.11
CA ASP A 343 -0.15 -37.46 -18.92
C ASP A 343 1.35 -37.60 -19.26
N CYS A 344 1.80 -36.86 -20.27
CA CYS A 344 3.16 -36.89 -20.76
C CYS A 344 3.85 -35.55 -20.50
N ARG A 345 5.18 -35.57 -20.39
CA ARG A 345 5.98 -34.36 -20.26
C ARG A 345 6.71 -34.12 -21.56
N TYR A 346 6.81 -32.88 -22.01
CA TYR A 346 7.47 -32.56 -23.26
C TYR A 346 8.40 -31.36 -23.14
N THR A 347 9.36 -31.29 -24.05
CA THR A 347 10.28 -30.14 -24.18
C THR A 347 10.53 -29.87 -25.65
N PHE A 348 10.98 -28.66 -25.96
CA PHE A 348 11.40 -28.30 -27.30
C PHE A 348 12.92 -28.42 -27.43
N ASP A 349 13.38 -29.06 -28.49
CA ASP A 349 14.81 -29.10 -28.83
C ASP A 349 15.30 -27.73 -29.33
N GLU A 350 16.61 -27.61 -29.58
CA GLU A 350 17.21 -26.35 -30.07
C GLU A 350 16.75 -25.96 -31.49
N SER A 351 16.11 -26.89 -32.22
CA SER A 351 15.50 -26.66 -33.54
C SER A 351 14.00 -26.39 -33.46
N GLY A 352 13.42 -26.35 -32.26
CA GLY A 352 11.98 -26.11 -32.04
C GLY A 352 11.10 -27.36 -32.18
N ASN A 353 11.66 -28.56 -32.31
CA ASN A 353 10.87 -29.79 -32.39
C ASN A 353 10.42 -30.24 -31.00
N ARG A 354 9.16 -30.69 -30.92
CA ARG A 354 8.58 -31.26 -29.71
C ARG A 354 9.16 -32.64 -29.43
N LYS A 355 9.62 -32.86 -28.20
CA LYS A 355 10.09 -34.15 -27.69
C LYS A 355 9.30 -34.55 -26.45
N ASP A 356 8.54 -35.63 -26.57
CA ASP A 356 7.71 -36.17 -25.51
C ASP A 356 8.46 -37.23 -24.69
N PHE A 357 8.18 -37.25 -23.39
CA PHE A 357 8.69 -38.20 -22.42
C PHE A 357 7.50 -38.86 -21.71
N LYS A 358 7.39 -40.19 -21.86
CA LYS A 358 6.35 -41.00 -21.23
C LYS A 358 6.75 -41.45 -19.82
N GLU A 359 8.03 -41.79 -19.62
CA GLU A 359 8.52 -42.26 -18.33
C GLU A 359 9.33 -41.20 -17.57
N ARG A 360 9.24 -41.24 -16.23
CA ARG A 360 10.03 -40.38 -15.34
C ARG A 360 11.54 -40.59 -15.51
N LYS A 361 11.97 -41.82 -15.84
CA LYS A 361 13.39 -42.16 -16.07
C LYS A 361 13.96 -41.43 -17.28
N ASP A 362 13.17 -41.28 -18.34
CA ASP A 362 13.61 -40.59 -19.57
C ASP A 362 13.79 -39.09 -19.35
N VAL A 363 12.92 -38.48 -18.54
CA VAL A 363 13.04 -37.08 -18.11
C VAL A 363 14.34 -36.87 -17.33
N ILE A 364 14.63 -37.75 -16.36
CA ILE A 364 15.88 -37.69 -15.57
C ILE A 364 17.10 -37.88 -16.46
N GLY A 365 17.08 -38.86 -17.37
CA GLY A 365 18.18 -39.11 -18.31
C GLY A 365 18.41 -37.98 -19.31
N TYR A 366 17.35 -37.26 -19.72
CA TYR A 366 17.45 -36.05 -20.53
C TYR A 366 18.09 -34.90 -19.76
N TYR A 367 17.63 -34.64 -18.52
CA TYR A 367 18.24 -33.62 -17.65
C TYR A 367 19.71 -33.90 -17.35
N PHE A 368 20.07 -35.16 -17.09
CA PHE A 368 21.45 -35.53 -16.81
C PHE A 368 22.36 -35.28 -18.02
N ARG A 369 21.93 -35.69 -19.22
CA ARG A 369 22.65 -35.41 -20.47
C ARG A 369 22.77 -33.92 -20.75
N LYS A 370 21.70 -33.15 -20.57
CA LYS A 370 21.71 -31.70 -20.79
C LYS A 370 22.61 -30.98 -19.78
N ARG A 371 22.58 -31.37 -18.50
CA ARG A 371 23.49 -30.85 -17.46
C ARG A 371 24.95 -31.19 -17.73
N SER A 372 25.22 -32.39 -18.26
CA SER A 372 26.56 -32.76 -18.73
C SER A 372 27.01 -31.88 -19.90
N ASN A 373 26.12 -31.58 -20.86
CA ASN A 373 26.41 -30.66 -21.95
C ASN A 373 26.63 -29.22 -21.47
N GLU A 374 25.82 -28.72 -20.53
CA GLU A 374 26.07 -27.42 -19.87
C GLU A 374 27.44 -27.36 -19.21
N PHE A 375 27.83 -28.45 -18.52
CA PHE A 375 29.14 -28.56 -17.91
C PHE A 375 30.25 -28.56 -18.96
N TYR A 376 30.09 -29.29 -20.07
CA TYR A 376 31.00 -29.25 -21.21
C TYR A 376 31.12 -27.84 -21.81
N VAL A 377 29.98 -27.14 -22.05
CA VAL A 377 29.96 -25.76 -22.54
C VAL A 377 30.68 -24.83 -21.56
N LYS A 378 30.47 -24.99 -20.24
CA LYS A 378 31.21 -24.24 -19.21
C LYS A 378 32.71 -24.51 -19.27
N ILE A 379 33.14 -25.76 -19.46
CA ILE A 379 34.56 -26.12 -19.62
C ILE A 379 35.14 -25.49 -20.89
N VAL A 380 34.45 -25.57 -22.02
CA VAL A 380 34.90 -24.97 -23.29
C VAL A 380 35.01 -23.45 -23.15
N ASN A 381 34.02 -22.81 -22.54
CA ASN A 381 34.03 -21.38 -22.26
C ASN A 381 35.13 -21.00 -21.26
N PHE A 382 35.38 -21.83 -20.24
CA PHE A 382 36.47 -21.64 -19.30
C PHE A 382 37.82 -21.69 -20.03
N LYS A 383 38.05 -22.70 -20.88
CA LYS A 383 39.24 -22.77 -21.74
C LYS A 383 39.38 -21.53 -22.63
N ARG A 384 38.31 -21.10 -23.31
CA ARG A 384 38.32 -19.87 -24.13
C ARG A 384 38.65 -18.63 -23.31
N ARG A 385 38.12 -18.52 -22.09
CA ARG A 385 38.43 -17.41 -21.16
C ARG A 385 39.88 -17.45 -20.69
N LEU A 386 40.43 -18.63 -20.40
CA LEU A 386 41.78 -18.79 -19.91
C LEU A 386 42.81 -18.53 -21.02
N PHE A 387 42.65 -19.19 -22.18
CA PHE A 387 43.65 -19.20 -23.25
C PHE A 387 43.46 -18.08 -24.27
N ASN A 388 42.22 -17.69 -24.61
CA ASN A 388 41.99 -16.78 -25.74
C ASN A 388 41.76 -15.32 -25.29
N ARG A 389 41.26 -15.11 -24.07
CA ARG A 389 40.97 -13.75 -23.58
C ARG A 389 42.21 -13.01 -23.11
N TYR A 390 43.11 -13.69 -22.40
CA TYR A 390 44.36 -13.13 -21.86
C TYR A 390 45.58 -14.01 -22.20
N PRO A 391 45.85 -14.24 -23.51
CA PRO A 391 46.89 -15.18 -23.94
C PRO A 391 48.27 -14.79 -23.41
N ARG A 392 48.60 -13.50 -23.37
CA ARG A 392 49.92 -13.00 -22.96
C ARG A 392 50.24 -13.34 -21.50
N ILE A 393 49.28 -13.17 -20.60
CA ILE A 393 49.46 -13.42 -19.16
C ILE A 393 49.57 -14.91 -18.90
N LEU A 394 48.74 -15.71 -19.56
CA LEU A 394 48.80 -17.17 -19.46
C LEU A 394 50.14 -17.73 -19.97
N TRP A 395 50.62 -17.29 -21.14
CA TRP A 395 51.92 -17.73 -21.65
C TRP A 395 53.08 -17.30 -20.74
N PHE A 396 53.00 -16.09 -20.16
CA PHE A 396 53.99 -15.62 -19.21
C PHE A 396 54.04 -16.50 -17.95
N ASN A 397 52.89 -16.82 -17.36
CA ASN A 397 52.80 -17.71 -16.19
C ASN A 397 53.28 -19.13 -16.51
N ILE A 398 52.97 -19.66 -17.71
CA ILE A 398 53.46 -20.98 -18.17
C ILE A 398 54.99 -20.96 -18.30
N VAL A 399 55.58 -19.93 -18.91
CA VAL A 399 57.04 -19.82 -19.05
C VAL A 399 57.72 -19.79 -17.68
N ILE A 400 57.20 -19.02 -16.73
CA ILE A 400 57.74 -18.99 -15.36
C ILE A 400 57.63 -20.37 -14.69
N LEU A 401 56.48 -21.04 -14.80
CA LEU A 401 56.29 -22.38 -14.24
C LEU A 401 57.24 -23.41 -14.86
N VAL A 402 57.49 -23.34 -16.17
CA VAL A 402 58.46 -24.20 -16.85
C VAL A 402 59.89 -23.91 -16.38
N VAL A 403 60.25 -22.64 -16.21
CA VAL A 403 61.56 -22.25 -15.65
C VAL A 403 61.73 -22.77 -14.23
N ILE A 404 60.70 -22.62 -13.37
CA ILE A 404 60.70 -23.18 -12.02
C ILE A 404 60.86 -24.70 -12.07
N PHE A 405 60.13 -25.39 -12.96
CA PHE A 405 60.19 -26.84 -13.11
C PHE A 405 61.60 -27.31 -13.54
N ILE A 406 62.22 -26.66 -14.53
CA ILE A 406 63.58 -26.97 -15.00
C ILE A 406 64.61 -26.76 -13.88
N ILE A 407 64.46 -25.70 -13.09
CA ILE A 407 65.34 -25.43 -11.94
C ILE A 407 65.11 -26.48 -10.84
N SER A 408 63.88 -26.99 -10.68
CA SER A 408 63.53 -28.00 -9.66
C SER A 408 63.88 -29.44 -10.02
N VAL A 409 63.90 -29.82 -11.31
CA VAL A 409 64.22 -31.19 -11.75
C VAL A 409 65.72 -31.45 -11.75
N ASN A 410 66.54 -30.40 -11.91
CA ASN A 410 68.00 -30.47 -11.82
C ASN A 410 68.52 -30.26 -10.38
N LEU A 411 67.73 -30.66 -9.37
CA LEU A 411 67.97 -30.40 -7.95
C LEU A 411 68.38 -31.66 -7.19
#